data_AF-A0A2S7K2U6-F1
#
_entry.id   AF-A0A2S7K2U6-F1
#
_cell.length_a   1.000
_cell.length_b   1.000
_cell.length_c   1.000
_cell.angle_alpha   90.00
_cell.angle_beta   90.00
_cell.angle_gamma   90.00
#
_symmetry.space_group_name_H-M   'P 1'
#
loop_
_entity.id
_entity.type
_entity.pdbx_description
1 polymer ?
#
loop_
_entity_poly.entity_id
_entity_poly.type
_entity_poly.pdbx_seq_one_letter_code
_entity_poly.pdbx_strand_id
1 'polypeptide(L)'
;MQAHEVEELNELLSWFDDYLDAPTRFARSKNKHAHEKALSWFKPEADEHIDRARVLLALLGRHGVMSEMLTTAKPGMIIYEDDWQVAAIPFKDKDF
;
A
#
# COMPACT_ATOMS: atom_id res chain seq x y z
N MET A 1 15.39 13.35 -11.59
CA MET A 1 15.30 11.94 -12.00
C MET A 1 15.92 11.75 -13.37
N GLN A 2 16.89 10.85 -13.49
CA GLN A 2 17.57 10.50 -14.75
C GLN A 2 16.70 9.53 -15.57
N ALA A 3 16.98 9.36 -16.87
CA ALA A 3 16.17 8.51 -17.75
C ALA A 3 16.09 7.04 -17.26
N HIS A 4 17.20 6.48 -16.79
CA HIS A 4 17.24 5.11 -16.25
C HIS A 4 16.43 4.95 -14.95
N GLU A 5 16.36 6.00 -14.12
CA GLU A 5 15.55 5.98 -12.89
C GLU A 5 14.05 6.02 -13.22
N VAL A 6 13.66 6.71 -14.29
CA VAL A 6 12.27 6.73 -14.78
C VAL A 6 11.88 5.36 -15.33
N GLU A 7 12.80 4.69 -16.03
CA GLU A 7 12.59 3.32 -16.52
C GLU A 7 12.45 2.33 -15.35
N GLU A 8 13.35 2.37 -14.37
CA GLU A 8 13.26 1.58 -13.13
C GLU A 8 11.94 1.81 -12.39
N LEU A 9 11.50 3.07 -12.27
CA LEU A 9 10.21 3.41 -11.68
C LEU A 9 9.05 2.76 -12.43
N ASN A 10 9.03 2.86 -13.76
CA ASN A 10 7.95 2.30 -14.57
C ASN A 10 7.92 0.77 -14.51
N GLU A 11 9.08 0.11 -14.50
CA GLU A 11 9.17 -1.35 -14.34
C GLU A 11 8.64 -1.81 -12.98
N LEU A 12 8.97 -1.09 -11.90
CA LEU A 12 8.45 -1.37 -10.57
C LEU A 12 6.92 -1.19 -10.51
N LEU A 13 6.40 -0.11 -11.08
CA LEU A 13 4.97 0.15 -11.11
C LEU A 13 4.22 -0.89 -11.95
N SER A 14 4.73 -1.24 -13.13
CA SER A 14 4.15 -2.29 -13.98
C SER A 14 4.13 -3.64 -13.27
N TRP A 15 5.16 -3.96 -12.50
CA TRP A 15 5.16 -5.19 -11.70
C TRP A 15 4.02 -5.19 -10.66
N PHE A 16 3.77 -4.08 -9.98
CA PHE A 16 2.62 -4.01 -9.07
C PHE A 16 1.28 -4.16 -9.79
N ASP A 17 1.14 -3.56 -10.97
CA ASP A 17 -0.08 -3.70 -11.78
C ASP A 17 -0.35 -5.16 -12.19
N ASP A 18 0.72 -5.95 -12.43
CA ASP A 18 0.62 -7.35 -12.84
C ASP A 18 0.48 -8.34 -11.67
N TYR A 19 1.03 -8.02 -10.49
CA TYR A 19 1.20 -8.97 -9.38
C TYR A 19 0.53 -8.55 -8.06
N LEU A 20 -0.18 -7.42 -8.03
CA LEU A 20 -0.95 -6.98 -6.87
C LEU A 20 -2.37 -6.58 -7.29
N ASP A 21 -3.35 -7.38 -6.87
CA ASP A 21 -4.74 -7.10 -7.19
C ASP A 21 -5.20 -5.74 -6.65
N ALA A 22 -6.04 -5.03 -7.41
CA ALA A 22 -6.64 -3.80 -6.92
C ALA A 22 -7.79 -4.11 -5.94
N PRO A 23 -7.80 -3.56 -4.71
CA PRO A 23 -8.88 -3.80 -3.77
C PRO A 23 -10.24 -3.35 -4.32
N THR A 24 -11.19 -4.28 -4.35
CA THR A 24 -12.55 -4.03 -4.86
C THR A 24 -13.38 -3.14 -3.93
N ARG A 25 -12.91 -2.90 -2.69
CA ARG A 25 -13.60 -2.09 -1.69
C ARG A 25 -12.63 -1.34 -0.77
N PHE A 26 -12.80 -0.01 -0.70
CA PHE A 26 -12.01 0.89 0.14
C PHE A 26 -12.81 1.68 1.19
N ALA A 27 -14.13 1.46 1.25
CA ALA A 27 -15.02 2.11 2.21
C ALA A 27 -16.17 1.17 2.61
N ARG A 28 -16.69 1.36 3.84
CA ARG A 28 -17.86 0.63 4.33
C ARG A 28 -19.14 0.98 3.60
N SER A 29 -19.31 2.25 3.24
CA SER A 29 -20.50 2.78 2.57
C SER A 29 -20.12 3.45 1.25
N LYS A 30 -21.08 3.50 0.31
CA LYS A 30 -20.97 4.31 -0.92
C LYS A 30 -21.07 5.82 -0.64
N ASN A 31 -21.34 6.22 0.61
CA ASN A 31 -21.38 7.63 1.00
C ASN A 31 -19.97 8.25 0.92
N LYS A 32 -19.80 9.20 -0.01
CA LYS A 32 -18.59 9.98 -0.21
C LYS A 32 -18.13 10.80 1.00
N HIS A 33 -19.01 11.03 1.97
CA HIS A 33 -18.73 11.76 3.21
C HIS A 33 -18.39 10.85 4.40
N ALA A 34 -18.26 9.54 4.19
CA ALA A 34 -17.79 8.65 5.25
C ALA A 34 -16.35 8.99 5.63
N HIS A 35 -16.11 9.28 6.92
CA HIS A 35 -14.78 9.63 7.44
C HIS A 35 -13.80 8.45 7.48
N GLU A 36 -14.31 7.22 7.48
CA GLU A 36 -13.53 6.00 7.63
C GLU A 36 -13.18 5.41 6.25
N LYS A 37 -11.98 5.72 5.74
CA LYS A 37 -11.39 5.07 4.56
C LYS A 37 -10.47 3.93 4.99
N ALA A 38 -10.48 2.84 4.24
CA ALA A 38 -9.54 1.76 4.47
C ALA A 38 -8.12 2.17 4.06
N LEU A 39 -7.14 1.54 4.70
CA LEU A 39 -5.75 1.52 4.27
C LEU A 39 -5.42 0.12 3.75
N SER A 40 -4.65 0.04 2.66
CA SER A 40 -4.05 -1.22 2.23
C SER A 40 -2.83 -1.52 3.08
N TRP A 41 -2.76 -2.77 3.56
CA TRP A 41 -1.63 -3.30 4.31
C TRP A 41 -1.13 -4.55 3.60
N PHE A 42 0.19 -4.66 3.39
CA PHE A 42 0.78 -5.93 3.01
C PHE A 42 0.67 -6.93 4.15
N LYS A 43 0.37 -8.18 3.79
CA LYS A 43 0.49 -9.32 4.69
C LYS A 43 1.97 -9.64 4.93
N PRO A 44 2.33 -10.23 6.09
CA PRO A 44 3.72 -10.60 6.36
C PRO A 44 4.27 -11.63 5.37
N GLU A 45 3.41 -12.40 4.70
CA GLU A 45 3.80 -13.36 3.65
C GLU A 45 4.10 -12.70 2.29
N ALA A 46 3.81 -11.41 2.10
CA ALA A 46 4.01 -10.68 0.85
C ALA A 46 5.45 -10.15 0.70
N ASP A 47 6.45 -11.02 0.90
CA ASP A 47 7.88 -10.66 0.96
C ASP A 47 8.33 -9.91 -0.31
N GLU A 48 8.01 -10.43 -1.51
CA GLU A 48 8.43 -9.79 -2.77
C GLU A 48 7.77 -8.42 -2.96
N HIS A 49 6.48 -8.27 -2.63
CA HIS A 49 5.77 -7.00 -2.71
C HIS A 49 6.37 -5.96 -1.76
N ILE A 50 6.67 -6.36 -0.52
CA ILE A 50 7.28 -5.50 0.49
C ILE A 50 8.68 -5.06 0.04
N ASP A 51 9.50 -5.97 -0.48
CA ASP A 51 10.85 -5.65 -0.94
C ASP A 51 10.83 -4.70 -2.14
N ARG A 52 9.94 -4.92 -3.12
CA ARG A 52 9.76 -3.99 -4.25
C ARG A 52 9.23 -2.63 -3.80
N ALA A 53 8.33 -2.59 -2.81
CA ALA A 53 7.87 -1.34 -2.23
C ALA A 53 9.02 -0.57 -1.57
N ARG A 54 9.93 -1.27 -0.88
CA ARG A 54 11.15 -0.66 -0.31
C ARG A 54 12.07 -0.09 -1.40
N VAL A 55 12.25 -0.80 -2.51
CA VAL A 55 13.02 -0.30 -3.66
C VAL A 55 12.38 0.98 -4.23
N LEU A 56 11.06 0.96 -4.44
CA LEU A 56 10.30 2.12 -4.91
C LEU A 56 10.46 3.32 -3.96
N LEU A 57 10.29 3.12 -2.65
CA LEU A 57 10.46 4.17 -1.65
C LEU A 57 11.90 4.72 -1.60
N ALA A 58 12.90 3.85 -1.75
CA ALA A 58 14.30 4.28 -1.82
C ALA A 58 14.58 5.14 -3.07
N LEU A 59 14.02 4.76 -4.22
CA LEU A 59 14.11 5.53 -5.45
C LEU A 59 13.47 6.92 -5.28
N LEU A 60 12.24 6.97 -4.76
CA LEU A 60 11.53 8.23 -4.48
C LEU A 60 12.27 9.09 -3.44
N GLY A 61 12.88 8.47 -2.44
CA GLY A 61 13.68 9.13 -1.40
C GLY A 61 14.88 9.90 -1.95
N ARG A 62 15.53 9.41 -3.01
CA ARG A 62 16.63 10.13 -3.71
C ARG A 62 16.16 11.46 -4.32
N HIS A 63 14.86 11.61 -4.56
CA HIS A 63 14.24 12.82 -5.11
C HIS A 63 13.46 13.62 -4.05
N GLY A 64 13.71 13.37 -2.76
CA GLY A 64 13.18 14.15 -1.65
C GLY A 64 11.80 13.73 -1.15
N VAL A 65 11.27 12.60 -1.61
CA VAL A 65 10.01 12.04 -1.09
C VAL A 65 10.30 11.25 0.19
N MET A 66 9.90 11.81 1.33
CA MET A 66 10.03 11.13 2.62
C MET A 66 8.91 10.09 2.77
N SER A 67 9.26 8.93 3.32
CA SER A 67 8.31 7.86 3.63
C SER A 67 8.69 7.17 4.94
N GLU A 68 7.70 6.59 5.59
CA GLU A 68 7.86 5.80 6.81
C GLU A 68 7.20 4.44 6.64
N MET A 69 7.78 3.41 7.27
CA MET A 69 7.20 2.08 7.28
C MET A 69 6.35 1.91 8.53
N LEU A 70 5.04 1.82 8.35
CA LEU A 70 4.10 1.49 9.41
C LEU A 70 3.91 -0.02 9.49
N THR A 71 3.83 -0.56 10.70
CA THR A 71 3.54 -1.99 10.92
C THR A 71 2.51 -2.13 12.03
N THR A 72 1.61 -3.12 11.91
CA THR A 72 0.57 -3.36 12.92
C THR A 72 0.09 -4.80 12.87
N ALA A 73 -0.09 -5.41 14.04
CA ALA A 73 -0.79 -6.70 14.16
C ALA A 73 -2.33 -6.53 14.18
N LYS A 74 -2.82 -5.28 14.15
CA LYS A 74 -4.24 -4.94 14.28
C LYS A 74 -4.57 -3.83 13.29
N PRO A 75 -4.71 -4.15 11.99
CA PRO A 75 -4.95 -3.18 10.92
C PRO A 75 -6.37 -2.58 10.96
N GLY A 76 -7.28 -3.20 11.72
CA GLY A 76 -8.65 -2.72 11.92
C GLY A 76 -9.68 -3.72 11.41
N MET A 77 -10.82 -3.21 10.92
CA MET A 77 -11.85 -4.03 10.28
C MET A 77 -11.47 -4.29 8.82
N ILE A 78 -11.12 -5.53 8.49
CA ILE A 78 -10.83 -5.97 7.12
C ILE A 78 -12.12 -5.92 6.29
N ILE A 79 -12.08 -5.22 5.15
CA ILE A 79 -13.20 -5.09 4.21
C ILE A 79 -12.88 -5.63 2.81
N TYR A 80 -11.62 -5.97 2.58
CA TYR A 80 -11.09 -6.66 1.40
C TYR A 80 -9.82 -7.41 1.82
N GLU A 81 -9.62 -8.58 1.24
CA GLU A 81 -8.46 -9.44 1.48
C GLU A 81 -8.20 -10.27 0.23
N ASP A 82 -6.93 -10.36 -0.17
CA ASP A 82 -6.40 -11.26 -1.19
C ASP A 82 -5.21 -12.04 -0.61
N ASP A 83 -4.41 -12.71 -1.45
CA ASP A 83 -3.27 -13.50 -0.99
C ASP A 83 -2.14 -12.66 -0.36
N TRP A 84 -2.02 -11.38 -0.70
CA TRP A 84 -0.84 -10.53 -0.40
C TRP A 84 -1.16 -9.28 0.43
N GLN A 85 -2.41 -8.83 0.48
CA GLN A 85 -2.80 -7.62 1.20
C GLN A 85 -4.19 -7.72 1.83
N VAL A 86 -4.43 -6.79 2.75
CA VAL A 86 -5.76 -6.50 3.30
C VAL A 86 -6.05 -5.02 3.16
N ALA A 87 -7.28 -4.66 2.80
CA ALA A 87 -7.77 -3.30 3.00
C ALA A 87 -8.58 -3.26 4.29
N ALA A 88 -8.13 -2.47 5.26
CA ALA A 88 -8.73 -2.42 6.59
C ALA A 88 -9.07 -1.00 7.01
N ILE A 89 -10.24 -0.83 7.63
CA ILE A 89 -10.65 0.43 8.25
C ILE A 89 -10.08 0.48 9.67
N PRO A 90 -9.29 1.51 10.01
CA PRO A 90 -8.77 1.70 11.36
C PRO A 90 -9.88 1.72 12.42
N PHE A 91 -9.59 1.18 13.60
CA PHE A 91 -10.44 1.42 14.76
C PHE A 91 -10.23 2.86 15.26
N LYS A 92 -11.27 3.46 15.83
CA LYS A 92 -11.32 4.90 16.19
C LYS A 92 -10.21 5.36 17.15
N ASP A 93 -9.59 4.43 17.85
CA ASP A 93 -8.65 4.71 18.94
C ASP A 93 -7.20 4.43 18.54
N LYS A 94 -6.91 4.30 17.24
CA LYS A 94 -5.58 3.95 16.74
C LYS A 94 -5.01 5.03 15.84
N ASP A 95 -3.92 5.62 16.33
CA ASP A 95 -2.88 6.19 15.48
C ASP A 95 -1.89 5.05 15.14
N PHE A 96 -1.43 4.99 13.90
CA PHE A 96 -0.42 4.02 13.43
C PHE A 96 0.94 4.71 13.34
#